data_AF-A0A2D4MQQ1-F1
#
_entry.id   AF-A0A2D4MQQ1-F1
#
_cell.length_a   1.000
_cell.length_b   1.000
_cell.length_c   1.000
_cell.angle_alpha   90.00
_cell.angle_beta   90.00
_cell.angle_gamma   90.00
#
_symmetry.space_group_name_H-M   'P 1'
#
loop_
_entity.id
_entity.type
_entity.pdbx_description
1 polymer ?
#
loop_
_entity_poly.entity_id
_entity_poly.type
_entity_poly.pdbx_seq_one_letter_code
_entity_poly.pdbx_strand_id
1 'polypeptide(L)'
;RRVDFTQGFNESGDPSCTLMQAWARIEARLCNNMQKARELWDLIMVKGNAKYANMWLEYYNLERAHGDTLHCRKALCRAVQCTQDYPEHVCEVLLTLERIEGEQAPTSCSG
;
A
#
# COMPACT_ATOMS: atom_id res chain seq x y z
N ARG A 1 -6.99 27.67 -1.62
CA ARG A 1 -7.94 27.20 -0.57
C ARG A 1 -7.66 25.71 -0.36
N ARG A 2 -6.91 25.33 0.69
CA ARG A 2 -6.57 23.94 0.98
C ARG A 2 -7.84 23.31 1.56
N VAL A 3 -8.49 22.42 0.83
CA VAL A 3 -9.67 21.71 1.33
C VAL A 3 -9.12 20.61 2.24
N ASP A 4 -9.25 20.77 3.55
CA ASP A 4 -8.99 19.70 4.51
C ASP A 4 -10.14 18.69 4.44
N PHE A 5 -10.02 17.72 3.54
CA PHE A 5 -10.99 16.61 3.38
C PHE A 5 -11.04 15.69 4.61
N THR A 6 -10.15 15.86 5.58
CA THR A 6 -10.01 15.01 6.77
C THR A 6 -10.97 15.37 7.91
N GLN A 7 -11.62 16.55 7.88
CA GLN A 7 -12.43 17.04 9.02
C GLN A 7 -13.91 16.62 9.00
N GLY A 8 -14.42 16.00 7.93
CA GLY A 8 -15.88 15.89 7.73
C GLY A 8 -16.54 14.56 8.08
N PHE A 9 -15.80 13.46 8.13
CA PHE A 9 -16.41 12.12 8.27
C PHE A 9 -16.00 11.49 9.60
N ASN A 10 -16.90 11.64 10.55
CA ASN A 10 -17.05 10.84 11.76
C ASN A 10 -16.80 9.34 11.51
N GLU A 11 -16.22 8.65 12.50
CA GLU A 11 -15.85 7.22 12.52
C GLU A 11 -16.94 6.24 12.05
N SER A 12 -18.21 6.67 12.01
CA SER A 12 -19.35 5.86 11.56
C SER A 12 -19.63 5.93 10.05
N GLY A 13 -19.11 6.91 9.31
CA GLY A 13 -19.48 7.15 7.91
C GLY A 13 -18.64 6.39 6.87
N ASP A 14 -17.36 6.16 7.15
CA ASP A 14 -16.42 5.53 6.22
C ASP A 14 -15.33 4.72 6.97
N PRO A 15 -15.69 3.58 7.59
CA PRO A 15 -14.75 2.79 8.39
C PRO A 15 -13.55 2.27 7.58
N SER A 16 -13.74 1.98 6.29
CA SER A 16 -12.66 1.56 5.38
C SER A 16 -11.87 2.72 4.77
N CYS A 17 -12.20 3.97 5.10
CA CYS A 17 -11.57 5.17 4.55
C CYS A 17 -11.55 5.19 3.01
N THR A 18 -12.63 4.72 2.38
CA THR A 18 -12.81 4.63 0.92
C THR A 18 -12.55 5.97 0.20
N LEU A 19 -12.90 7.11 0.81
CA LEU A 19 -12.61 8.42 0.24
C LEU A 19 -11.10 8.70 0.21
N MET A 20 -10.39 8.34 1.27
CA MET A 20 -8.94 8.50 1.35
C MET A 20 -8.23 7.55 0.38
N GLN A 21 -8.73 6.32 0.21
CA GLN A 21 -8.23 5.39 -0.80
C GLN A 21 -8.38 5.96 -2.21
N ALA A 22 -9.56 6.54 -2.53
CA ALA A 22 -9.80 7.17 -3.82
C ALA A 22 -8.86 8.37 -4.05
N TRP A 23 -8.64 9.20 -3.02
CA TRP A 23 -7.70 10.31 -3.09
C TRP A 23 -6.27 9.83 -3.31
N ALA A 24 -5.80 8.82 -2.57
CA ALA A 24 -4.47 8.24 -2.76
C ALA A 24 -4.26 7.71 -4.18
N ARG A 25 -5.28 7.05 -4.76
CA ARG A 25 -5.26 6.59 -6.15
C ARG A 25 -5.14 7.74 -7.14
N ILE A 26 -5.87 8.84 -6.94
CA ILE A 26 -5.80 10.03 -7.79
C ILE A 26 -4.41 10.68 -7.69
N GLU A 27 -3.88 10.87 -6.48
CA GLU A 27 -2.55 11.47 -6.28
C GLU A 27 -1.45 10.64 -6.97
N ALA A 28 -1.47 9.31 -6.80
CA ALA A 28 -0.48 8.44 -7.43
C ALA A 28 -0.63 8.39 -8.96
N ARG A 29 -1.86 8.21 -9.47
CA ARG A 29 -2.11 8.00 -10.91
C ARG A 29 -2.07 9.26 -11.75
N LEU A 30 -2.70 10.34 -11.26
CA LEU A 30 -2.95 11.54 -12.05
C LEU A 30 -2.00 12.67 -11.70
N CYS A 31 -1.54 12.74 -10.45
CA CYS A 31 -0.63 13.79 -10.00
C CYS A 31 0.84 13.34 -9.96
N ASN A 32 1.13 12.05 -10.21
CA ASN A 32 2.43 11.42 -10.02
C ASN A 32 3.03 11.71 -8.61
N ASN A 33 2.16 11.87 -7.61
CA ASN A 33 2.51 12.32 -6.28
C ASN A 33 2.45 11.14 -5.30
N MET A 34 3.39 10.21 -5.48
CA MET A 34 3.42 9.00 -4.67
C MET A 34 3.70 9.28 -3.19
N GLN A 35 4.47 10.33 -2.89
CA GLN A 35 4.71 10.78 -1.51
C GLN A 35 3.39 11.07 -0.79
N LYS A 36 2.48 11.80 -1.45
CA LYS A 36 1.18 12.12 -0.86
C LYS A 36 0.27 10.90 -0.73
N ALA A 37 0.31 10.00 -1.70
CA ALA A 37 -0.42 8.75 -1.63
C ALA A 37 0.03 7.89 -0.43
N ARG A 38 1.33 7.82 -0.15
CA ARG A 38 1.88 7.11 1.01
C ARG A 38 1.41 7.72 2.34
N GLU A 39 1.45 9.05 2.48
CA GLU A 39 0.91 9.74 3.66
C GLU A 39 -0.56 9.41 3.91
N LEU A 40 -1.38 9.39 2.85
CA LEU A 40 -2.79 9.02 2.94
C LEU A 40 -2.97 7.57 3.38
N TRP A 41 -2.18 6.64 2.83
CA TRP A 41 -2.22 5.24 3.23
C TRP A 41 -1.76 5.02 4.67
N ASP A 42 -0.72 5.70 5.14
CA ASP A 42 -0.30 5.64 6.54
C ASP A 42 -1.43 6.10 7.48
N LEU A 43 -2.14 7.17 7.13
CA LEU A 43 -3.31 7.63 7.90
C LEU A 43 -4.47 6.61 7.90
N ILE A 44 -4.75 5.99 6.74
CA ILE A 44 -5.77 4.93 6.63
C ILE A 44 -5.41 3.76 7.56
N MET A 45 -4.15 3.33 7.55
CA MET A 45 -3.66 2.20 8.36
C MET A 45 -3.75 2.49 9.86
N VAL A 46 -3.35 3.70 10.29
CA VAL A 46 -3.41 4.14 11.70
C VAL A 46 -4.85 4.23 12.22
N LYS A 47 -5.84 4.45 11.36
CA LYS A 47 -7.27 4.42 11.71
C LYS A 47 -7.82 3.00 12.00
N GLY A 48 -6.95 2.00 12.14
CA GLY A 48 -7.33 0.63 12.52
C GLY A 48 -7.53 -0.33 11.36
N ASN A 49 -7.21 0.09 10.13
CA ASN A 49 -7.32 -0.73 8.93
C ASN A 49 -6.10 -1.63 8.69
N ALA A 50 -4.99 -1.42 9.42
CA ALA A 50 -3.77 -2.22 9.30
C ALA A 50 -3.93 -3.71 9.64
N LYS A 51 -5.03 -4.12 10.27
CA LYS A 51 -5.31 -5.52 10.60
C LYS A 51 -5.87 -6.33 9.43
N TYR A 52 -6.30 -5.69 8.36
CA TYR A 52 -6.93 -6.35 7.22
C TYR A 52 -5.94 -6.53 6.06
N ALA A 53 -5.84 -7.77 5.56
CA ALA A 53 -4.96 -8.12 4.45
C ALA A 53 -5.30 -7.33 3.19
N ASN A 54 -6.59 -7.18 2.87
CA ASN A 54 -7.05 -6.47 1.68
C ASN A 54 -6.55 -5.02 1.62
N MET A 55 -6.45 -4.34 2.76
CA MET A 55 -5.98 -2.95 2.84
C MET A 55 -4.49 -2.87 2.47
N TRP A 56 -3.69 -3.82 2.95
CA TRP A 56 -2.27 -3.89 2.59
C TRP A 56 -2.05 -4.27 1.12
N LEU A 57 -2.86 -5.18 0.59
CA LEU A 57 -2.78 -5.57 -0.83
C LEU A 57 -3.17 -4.42 -1.76
N GLU A 58 -4.17 -3.62 -1.41
CA GLU A 58 -4.53 -2.40 -2.14
C GLU A 58 -3.40 -1.36 -2.13
N TYR A 59 -2.78 -1.13 -0.98
CA TYR A 59 -1.62 -0.24 -0.88
C TYR A 59 -0.43 -0.76 -1.70
N TYR A 60 -0.12 -2.05 -1.58
CA TYR A 60 0.91 -2.72 -2.36
C TYR A 60 0.67 -2.58 -3.87
N ASN A 61 -0.56 -2.79 -4.35
CA ASN A 61 -0.90 -2.66 -5.75
C ASN A 61 -0.71 -1.23 -6.26
N LEU A 62 -1.03 -0.23 -5.43
CA LEU A 62 -0.78 1.17 -5.76
C LEU A 62 0.72 1.47 -5.88
N GLU A 63 1.51 1.00 -4.90
CA GLU A 63 2.96 1.17 -4.87
C GLU A 63 3.64 0.43 -6.01
N ARG A 64 3.16 -0.77 -6.38
CA ARG A 64 3.67 -1.53 -7.52
C ARG A 64 3.41 -0.82 -8.85
N ALA A 65 2.29 -0.11 -8.97
CA ALA A 65 1.90 0.55 -10.22
C ALA A 65 2.56 1.92 -10.44
N HIS A 66 2.84 2.66 -9.37
CA HIS A 66 3.28 4.07 -9.45
C HIS A 66 4.50 4.41 -8.60
N GLY A 67 4.97 3.47 -7.79
CA GLY A 67 6.08 3.64 -6.87
C GLY A 67 7.27 2.76 -7.24
N ASP A 68 7.91 2.20 -6.21
CA ASP A 68 9.10 1.39 -6.37
C ASP A 68 9.07 0.11 -5.53
N THR A 69 9.89 -0.85 -5.93
CA THR A 69 9.89 -2.18 -5.33
C THR A 69 10.40 -2.19 -3.89
N LEU A 70 11.27 -1.25 -3.52
CA LEU A 70 11.75 -1.09 -2.14
C LEU A 70 10.59 -0.73 -1.21
N HIS A 71 9.71 0.18 -1.61
CA HIS A 71 8.52 0.53 -0.84
C HIS A 71 7.47 -0.58 -0.87
N CYS A 72 7.32 -1.31 -1.98
CA CYS A 72 6.45 -2.49 -2.05
C CYS A 72 6.86 -3.55 -1.00
N ARG A 73 8.14 -3.88 -0.94
CA ARG A 73 8.70 -4.83 0.03
C ARG A 73 8.48 -4.36 1.46
N LYS A 74 8.78 -3.08 1.77
CA LYS A 74 8.54 -2.51 3.10
C LYS A 74 7.07 -2.58 3.50
N ALA A 75 6.16 -2.28 2.58
CA ALA A 75 4.72 -2.36 2.81
C ALA A 75 4.30 -3.79 3.15
N LEU A 76 4.72 -4.79 2.35
CA LEU A 76 4.41 -6.20 2.61
C LEU A 76 5.04 -6.73 3.91
N CYS A 77 6.28 -6.35 4.23
CA CYS A 77 6.90 -6.73 5.51
C CYS A 77 6.11 -6.19 6.71
N ARG A 78 5.61 -4.95 6.64
CA ARG A 78 4.71 -4.40 7.67
C ARG A 78 3.37 -5.12 7.68
N ALA A 79 2.83 -5.42 6.50
CA ALA A 79 1.57 -6.16 6.37
C ALA A 79 1.62 -7.51 7.07
N VAL A 80 2.70 -8.28 6.92
CA VAL A 80 2.87 -9.58 7.61
C VAL A 80 2.84 -9.42 9.14
N GLN A 81 3.33 -8.29 9.68
CA GLN A 81 3.36 -8.03 11.12
C GLN A 81 2.03 -7.51 11.67
N CYS A 82 1.21 -6.86 10.85
CA CYS A 82 0.00 -6.17 11.29
C CYS A 82 -1.30 -6.92 10.95
N THR A 83 -1.29 -7.77 9.91
CA THR A 83 -2.47 -8.48 9.41
C THR A 83 -2.94 -9.55 10.40
N GLN A 84 -4.25 -9.61 10.65
CA GLN A 84 -4.87 -10.54 11.60
C GLN A 84 -5.91 -11.47 10.96
N ASP A 85 -6.44 -11.11 9.80
CA ASP A 85 -7.47 -11.88 9.09
C ASP A 85 -6.87 -13.01 8.23
N TYR A 86 -6.03 -12.67 7.25
CA TYR A 86 -5.44 -13.61 6.29
C TYR A 86 -3.93 -13.36 6.12
N PRO A 87 -3.11 -13.54 7.18
CA PRO A 87 -1.67 -13.31 7.13
C PRO A 87 -0.95 -14.21 6.11
N GLU A 88 -1.44 -15.43 5.87
CA GLU A 88 -0.89 -16.37 4.89
C GLU A 88 -0.92 -15.82 3.46
N HIS A 89 -1.98 -15.09 3.09
CA HIS A 89 -2.11 -14.50 1.77
C HIS A 89 -1.08 -13.38 1.59
N VAL A 90 -0.89 -12.54 2.60
CA VAL A 90 0.13 -11.48 2.57
C VAL A 90 1.54 -12.07 2.46
N CYS A 91 1.82 -13.15 3.18
CA CYS A 91 3.08 -13.88 3.09
C CYS A 91 3.32 -14.45 1.68
N GLU A 92 2.31 -15.05 1.05
CA GLU A 92 2.42 -15.59 -0.31
C GLU A 92 2.76 -14.49 -1.34
N VAL A 93 2.13 -13.32 -1.20
CA VAL A 93 2.42 -12.16 -2.07
C VAL A 93 3.84 -11.64 -1.84
N LEU A 94 4.31 -11.61 -0.59
CA LEU A 94 5.70 -11.25 -0.27
C LEU A 94 6.70 -12.23 -0.89
N LEU A 95 6.50 -13.54 -0.73
CA LEU A 95 7.35 -14.57 -1.33
C LEU A 95 7.36 -14.46 -2.86
N THR A 96 6.22 -14.17 -3.47
CA THR A 96 6.11 -13.94 -4.91
C THR A 96 6.91 -12.72 -5.35
N LEU A 97 6.84 -11.62 -4.60
CA LEU A 97 7.65 -10.42 -4.87
C LEU A 97 9.15 -10.77 -4.82
N GLU A 98 9.61 -11.41 -3.74
CA GLU A 98 11.00 -11.80 -3.55
C GLU A 98 11.51 -12.72 -4.66
N ARG A 99 10.67 -13.67 -5.11
CA ARG A 99 11.00 -14.56 -6.21
C ARG A 99 11.17 -13.81 -7.51
N ILE A 100 10.26 -12.90 -7.84
CA ILE A 100 10.32 -12.12 -9.09
C ILE A 100 11.57 -11.23 -9.09
N GLU A 101 11.91 -10.60 -7.96
CA GLU A 101 13.13 -9.81 -7.84
C GLU A 101 14.40 -10.68 -7.87
N GLY A 102 14.38 -11.84 -7.23
CA GLY A 102 15.49 -12.79 -7.24
C GLY A 102 15.75 -13.42 -8.61
N GLU A 103 14.72 -13.62 -9.42
CA GLU A 103 14.82 -14.13 -10.80
C GLU A 103 15.27 -13.06 -11.80
N GLN A 104 15.15 -11.77 -11.47
CA GLN A 104 15.78 -10.69 -12.25
C GLN A 104 17.27 -10.49 -11.92
N ALA A 105 17.76 -11.07 -10.82
CA ALA A 105 19.15 -10.95 -10.39
C ALA A 105 20.20 -11.82 -11.14
N PRO A 106 19.91 -12.94 -11.82
CA PRO A 106 20.94 -13.80 -12.40
C PRO A 106 21.01 -13.70 -13.93
N THR A 107 21.50 -12.57 -14.50
CA THR A 107 22.10 -12.57 -15.86
C THR A 107 23.15 -11.48 -16.14
N SER A 108 23.51 -10.58 -15.20
CA SER A 108 24.55 -9.55 -15.49
C SER A 108 26.00 -10.04 -15.36
N CYS A 109 26.23 -11.36 -15.26
CA CYS A 109 27.56 -11.95 -15.34
C CYS A 109 27.61 -13.02 -16.43
N SER A 110 27.54 -12.59 -17.69
CA SER A 110 27.98 -13.36 -18.86
C SER A 110 28.20 -12.38 -20.00
N GLY A 111 29.47 -12.13 -20.35
CA GLY A 111 29.87 -11.28 -21.47
C GLY A 111 31.10 -10.46 -21.16
#